data_AF-A0A6P0S364-F1
#
_entry.id   AF-A0A6P0S364-F1
#
_cell.length_a   1.000
_cell.length_b   1.000
_cell.length_c   1.000
_cell.angle_alpha   90.00
_cell.angle_beta   90.00
_cell.angle_gamma   90.00
#
_symmetry.space_group_name_H-M   'P 1'
#
loop_
_entity.id
_entity.type
_entity.pdbx_description
1 polymer ?
#
loop_
_entity_poly.entity_id
_entity_poly.type
_entity_poly.pdbx_seq_one_letter_code
_entity_poly.pdbx_strand_id
1 'polypeptide(L)'
;MVYLLDTNIVSLVLRNNLNIKKKIGQVKSQKNLLAVSCITYFEVKRGLLAVKATKQLKNFQELCLDYQIIFLDDLAILEKASEIHADLRLRGLPIQTEDILIAATAIVKGLTLVSNDRDLLRVKELSLENWVTDSY
;
A
#
# COMPACT_ATOMS: atom_id res chain seq x y z
N MET A 1 -1.24 15.73 2.76
CA MET A 1 -1.77 14.53 2.07
C MET A 1 -1.44 13.30 2.89
N VAL A 2 -2.14 12.19 2.65
CA VAL A 2 -1.85 10.90 3.30
C VAL A 2 -1.50 9.89 2.21
N TYR A 3 -0.36 9.23 2.38
CA TYR A 3 0.12 8.21 1.45
C TYR A 3 -0.10 6.82 2.06
N LEU A 4 -0.85 5.98 1.36
CA LEU A 4 -1.07 4.58 1.72
C LEU A 4 0.04 3.74 1.07
N LEU A 5 0.87 3.08 1.87
CA LEU A 5 1.96 2.26 1.35
C LEU A 5 1.49 0.83 1.07
N ASP A 6 1.71 0.37 -0.15
CA ASP A 6 1.44 -1.01 -0.57
C ASP A 6 2.52 -2.01 -0.07
N THR A 7 2.21 -3.31 -0.11
CA THR A 7 3.04 -4.43 0.36
C THR A 7 4.44 -4.42 -0.25
N ASN A 8 4.56 -4.11 -1.55
CA ASN A 8 5.87 -4.05 -2.21
C ASN A 8 6.73 -2.87 -1.69
N ILE A 9 6.12 -1.72 -1.39
CA ILE A 9 6.84 -0.56 -0.84
C ILE A 9 7.26 -0.81 0.61
N VAL A 10 6.35 -1.32 1.45
CA VAL A 10 6.68 -1.69 2.84
C VAL A 10 7.83 -2.72 2.87
N SER A 11 7.80 -3.70 1.98
CA SER A 11 8.89 -4.67 1.84
C SER A 11 10.24 -4.02 1.53
N LEU A 12 10.28 -3.00 0.65
CA LEU A 12 11.50 -2.26 0.34
C LEU A 12 11.99 -1.42 1.53
N VAL A 13 11.10 -0.84 2.31
CA VAL A 13 11.44 -0.14 3.57
C VAL A 13 12.13 -1.09 4.53
N LEU A 14 11.57 -2.28 4.75
CA LEU A 14 12.13 -3.29 5.66
C LEU A 14 13.50 -3.83 5.19
N ARG A 15 13.75 -3.82 3.87
CA ARG A 15 15.05 -4.15 3.27
C ARG A 15 16.05 -2.99 3.29
N ASN A 16 15.73 -1.88 3.96
CA ASN A 16 16.56 -0.68 4.04
C ASN A 16 16.89 -0.05 2.68
N ASN A 17 15.98 -0.10 1.71
CA ASN A 17 16.19 0.54 0.41
C ASN A 17 16.38 2.07 0.59
N LEU A 18 17.52 2.60 0.15
CA LEU A 18 17.92 3.99 0.38
C LEU A 18 17.02 4.99 -0.37
N ASN A 19 16.59 4.67 -1.59
CA ASN A 19 15.74 5.55 -2.39
C ASN A 19 14.38 5.72 -1.74
N ILE A 20 13.75 4.62 -1.30
CA ILE A 20 12.48 4.66 -0.58
C ILE A 20 12.61 5.41 0.75
N LYS A 21 13.70 5.19 1.51
CA LYS A 21 13.94 5.96 2.74
C LYS A 21 14.08 7.45 2.49
N LYS A 22 14.79 7.86 1.43
CA LYS A 22 14.93 9.26 1.03
C LYS A 22 13.56 9.86 0.69
N LYS A 23 12.74 9.14 -0.09
CA LYS A 23 11.40 9.58 -0.46
C LYS A 23 10.47 9.72 0.75
N ILE A 24 10.49 8.74 1.66
CA ILE A 24 9.80 8.82 2.96
C ILE A 24 10.23 10.05 3.76
N GLY A 25 11.53 10.35 3.81
CA GLY A 25 12.05 11.54 4.47
C GLY A 25 11.54 12.84 3.84
N GLN A 26 11.47 12.92 2.52
CA GLN A 26 10.91 14.08 1.79
C GLN A 26 9.41 14.24 2.04
N VAL A 27 8.66 13.15 2.03
CA VAL A 27 7.21 13.17 2.31
C VAL A 27 6.96 13.64 3.74
N LYS A 28 7.71 13.12 4.72
CA LYS A 28 7.62 13.55 6.12
C LYS A 28 8.02 15.03 6.30
N SER A 29 9.05 15.52 5.61
CA SER A 29 9.48 16.92 5.73
C SER A 29 8.45 17.92 5.19
N GLN A 30 7.61 17.49 4.24
CA GLN A 30 6.46 18.24 3.73
C GLN A 30 5.21 18.14 4.63
N LYS A 31 5.34 17.55 5.83
CA LYS A 31 4.24 17.30 6.78
C LYS A 31 3.12 16.40 6.21
N ASN A 32 3.44 15.57 5.22
CA ASN A 32 2.54 14.53 4.76
C ASN A 32 2.60 13.31 5.70
N LEU A 33 1.48 12.57 5.79
CA LEU A 33 1.37 11.40 6.65
C LEU A 33 1.55 10.11 5.83
N LEU A 34 2.06 9.08 6.50
CA LEU A 34 2.24 7.74 5.95
C LEU A 34 1.29 6.79 6.68
N ALA A 35 0.65 5.93 5.90
CA ALA A 35 -0.30 4.94 6.38
C ALA A 35 -0.05 3.59 5.72
N VAL A 36 -0.57 2.53 6.34
CA VAL A 36 -0.52 1.15 5.84
C VAL A 36 -1.92 0.56 5.95
N SER A 37 -2.39 -0.12 4.90
CA SER A 37 -3.67 -0.83 4.96
C SER A 37 -3.56 -2.03 5.89
N CYS A 38 -4.64 -2.40 6.59
CA CYS A 38 -4.68 -3.63 7.36
C CYS A 38 -4.43 -4.87 6.48
N ILE A 39 -4.76 -4.82 5.19
CA ILE A 39 -4.45 -5.87 4.20
C ILE A 39 -2.95 -5.97 3.99
N THR A 40 -2.28 -4.86 3.66
CA THR A 40 -0.81 -4.80 3.56
C THR A 40 -0.13 -5.27 4.85
N TYR A 41 -0.66 -4.86 6.00
CA TYR A 41 -0.15 -5.32 7.29
C TYR A 41 -0.22 -6.84 7.42
N PHE A 42 -1.37 -7.43 7.08
CA PHE A 42 -1.56 -8.88 7.08
C PHE A 42 -0.59 -9.57 6.13
N GLU A 43 -0.42 -9.05 4.91
CA GLU A 43 0.46 -9.62 3.89
C GLU A 43 1.94 -9.63 4.27
N VAL A 44 2.44 -8.50 4.76
CA VAL A 44 3.83 -8.40 5.22
C VAL A 44 4.04 -9.33 6.41
N LYS A 45 3.12 -9.32 7.39
CA LYS A 45 3.25 -10.15 8.60
C LYS A 45 3.21 -11.64 8.27
N ARG A 46 2.29 -12.11 7.43
CA ARG A 46 2.22 -13.53 7.02
C ARG A 46 3.49 -13.95 6.30
N GLY A 47 4.02 -13.11 5.41
CA GLY A 47 5.27 -13.40 4.68
C GLY A 47 6.46 -13.54 5.62
N LEU A 48 6.62 -12.61 6.57
CA LEU A 48 7.71 -12.65 7.56
C LEU A 48 7.61 -13.85 8.50
N LEU A 49 6.40 -14.23 8.91
CA LEU A 49 6.17 -15.42 9.73
C LEU A 49 6.53 -16.71 9.00
N ALA A 50 6.15 -16.83 7.72
CA ALA A 50 6.41 -18.03 6.92
C ALA A 50 7.90 -18.36 6.81
N VAL A 51 8.76 -17.35 6.70
CA VAL A 51 10.22 -17.52 6.59
C VAL A 51 10.96 -17.38 7.94
N LYS A 52 10.24 -17.26 9.06
CA LYS A 52 10.80 -17.05 10.41
C LYS A 52 11.80 -15.88 10.48
N ALA A 53 11.51 -14.79 9.78
CA ALA A 53 12.38 -13.61 9.70
C ALA A 53 12.26 -12.71 10.95
N THR A 54 12.77 -13.19 12.09
CA THR A 54 12.60 -12.55 13.41
C THR A 54 13.06 -11.10 13.47
N LYS A 55 14.21 -10.78 12.85
CA LYS A 55 14.73 -9.40 12.78
C LYS A 55 13.80 -8.48 11.99
N GLN A 56 13.35 -8.91 10.81
CA GLN A 56 12.45 -8.10 9.98
C GLN A 56 11.07 -7.97 10.61
N LEU A 57 10.60 -8.98 11.35
CA LEU A 57 9.34 -8.94 12.08
C LEU A 57 9.37 -7.86 13.18
N LYS A 58 10.47 -7.77 13.94
CA LYS A 58 10.67 -6.70 14.92
C LYS A 58 10.68 -5.33 14.25
N ASN A 59 11.47 -5.16 13.18
CA ASN A 59 11.52 -3.90 12.43
C ASN A 59 10.16 -3.50 11.86
N PHE A 60 9.36 -4.48 11.41
CA PHE A 60 8.01 -4.23 10.90
C PHE A 60 7.05 -3.79 11.99
N GLN A 61 7.13 -4.39 13.18
CA GLN A 61 6.34 -3.95 14.34
C GLN A 61 6.69 -2.51 14.73
N GLU A 62 7.98 -2.17 14.79
CA GLU A 62 8.44 -0.80 15.06
C GLU A 62 7.95 0.18 13.99
N LEU A 63 8.05 -0.18 12.71
CA LEU A 63 7.54 0.63 11.60
C LEU A 63 6.03 0.94 11.73
N CYS A 64 5.25 -0.06 12.16
CA CYS A 64 3.80 0.10 12.31
C CYS A 64 3.39 0.94 13.53
N LEU A 65 4.32 1.26 14.44
CA LEU A 65 4.06 2.23 15.51
C LEU A 65 4.12 3.66 14.98
N ASP A 66 4.93 3.91 13.94
CA ASP A 66 5.10 5.22 13.33
C ASP A 66 4.02 5.56 12.30
N TYR A 67 3.36 4.55 11.74
CA TYR A 67 2.40 4.70 10.63
C TYR A 67 0.99 4.38 11.07
N GLN A 68 0.02 5.15 10.57
CA GLN A 68 -1.39 4.85 10.80
C GLN A 68 -1.79 3.57 10.08
N ILE A 69 -2.42 2.63 10.78
CA ILE A 69 -3.05 1.47 10.15
C ILE A 69 -4.48 1.84 9.75
N ILE A 70 -4.80 1.74 8.46
CA ILE A 70 -6.14 1.97 7.92
C ILE A 70 -6.88 0.65 7.84
N PHE A 71 -7.99 0.54 8.57
CA PHE A 71 -8.81 -0.66 8.61
C PHE A 71 -9.88 -0.67 7.51
N LEU A 72 -10.36 -1.86 7.17
CA LEU A 72 -11.62 -2.05 6.45
C LEU A 72 -12.79 -1.88 7.42
N ASP A 73 -13.00 -0.64 7.88
CA ASP A 73 -13.98 -0.27 8.91
C ASP A 73 -15.25 0.37 8.35
N ASP A 74 -15.32 0.50 7.03
CA ASP A 74 -16.33 1.26 6.33
C ASP A 74 -16.86 0.45 5.14
N LEU A 75 -18.17 0.22 5.11
CA LEU A 75 -18.84 -0.54 4.05
C LEU A 75 -18.61 0.10 2.67
N ALA A 76 -18.44 1.43 2.59
CA ALA A 76 -18.16 2.12 1.33
C ALA A 76 -16.87 1.60 0.66
N ILE A 77 -15.89 1.13 1.45
CA ILE A 77 -14.67 0.51 0.91
C ILE A 77 -15.01 -0.78 0.17
N LEU A 78 -15.89 -1.62 0.74
CA LEU A 78 -16.28 -2.90 0.15
C LEU A 78 -17.17 -2.72 -1.08
N GLU A 79 -18.07 -1.73 -1.05
CA GLU A 79 -18.86 -1.34 -2.22
C GLU A 79 -17.93 -0.89 -3.37
N LYS A 80 -16.99 0.02 -3.08
CA LYS A 80 -16.01 0.49 -4.07
C LYS A 80 -15.11 -0.65 -4.58
N ALA A 81 -14.69 -1.57 -3.71
CA ALA A 81 -13.92 -2.74 -4.13
C ALA A 81 -14.73 -3.65 -5.08
N SER A 82 -16.01 -3.82 -4.82
CA SER A 82 -16.92 -4.61 -5.67
C SER A 82 -17.11 -3.97 -7.05
N GLU A 83 -17.25 -2.64 -7.10
CA GLU A 83 -17.30 -1.86 -8.35
C GLU A 83 -16.00 -2.02 -9.16
N ILE A 84 -14.84 -1.85 -8.52
CA ILE A 84 -13.53 -2.01 -9.16
C ILE A 84 -13.39 -3.42 -9.74
N HIS A 85 -13.72 -4.45 -8.95
CA HIS A 85 -13.64 -5.84 -9.38
C HIS A 85 -14.52 -6.10 -10.62
N ALA A 86 -15.77 -5.64 -10.59
CA ALA A 86 -16.70 -5.80 -11.72
C ALA A 86 -16.18 -5.09 -12.99
N ASP A 87 -15.71 -3.85 -12.88
CA ASP A 87 -15.15 -3.08 -14.00
C ASP A 87 -13.92 -3.77 -14.60
N LEU A 88 -12.95 -4.19 -13.78
CA LEU A 88 -11.75 -4.89 -14.24
C LEU A 88 -12.09 -6.21 -14.92
N ARG A 89 -13.03 -6.98 -14.34
CA ARG A 89 -13.48 -8.25 -14.91
C ARG A 89 -14.16 -8.04 -16.27
N LEU A 90 -15.05 -7.06 -16.38
CA LEU A 90 -15.76 -6.74 -17.64
C LEU A 90 -14.79 -6.26 -18.73
N ARG A 91 -13.70 -5.58 -18.35
CA ARG A 91 -12.64 -5.17 -19.28
C ARG A 91 -11.62 -6.28 -19.60
N GLY A 92 -11.72 -7.46 -18.98
CA GLY A 92 -10.76 -8.55 -19.18
C GLY A 92 -9.37 -8.28 -18.58
N LEU A 93 -9.30 -7.44 -17.54
CA LEU A 93 -8.06 -6.98 -16.92
C LEU A 93 -8.04 -7.24 -15.40
N PRO A 94 -8.33 -8.47 -14.92
CA PRO A 94 -8.39 -8.76 -13.48
C PRO A 94 -7.03 -8.50 -12.80
N ILE A 95 -7.09 -8.09 -11.54
CA ILE A 95 -5.95 -7.96 -10.62
C ILE A 95 -6.27 -8.70 -9.31
N GLN A 96 -5.33 -8.82 -8.37
CA GLN A 96 -5.56 -9.56 -7.13
C GLN A 96 -6.60 -8.87 -6.25
N THR A 97 -7.36 -9.65 -5.48
CA THR A 97 -8.42 -9.12 -4.62
C THR A 97 -7.86 -8.21 -3.52
N GLU A 98 -6.68 -8.54 -2.99
CA GLU A 98 -5.96 -7.75 -2.01
C GLU A 98 -5.62 -6.36 -2.55
N ASP A 99 -5.10 -6.27 -3.78
CA ASP A 99 -4.82 -5.01 -4.48
C ASP A 99 -6.08 -4.17 -4.67
N ILE A 100 -7.19 -4.82 -5.03
CA ILE A 100 -8.51 -4.16 -5.17
C ILE A 100 -8.94 -3.56 -3.83
N LEU A 101 -8.81 -4.29 -2.73
CA LEU A 101 -9.20 -3.80 -1.39
C LEU A 101 -8.31 -2.63 -0.95
N ILE A 102 -7.00 -2.69 -1.23
CA ILE A 102 -6.07 -1.59 -0.93
C ILE A 102 -6.40 -0.36 -1.79
N ALA A 103 -6.63 -0.53 -3.09
CA ALA A 103 -7.01 0.55 -4.01
C ALA A 103 -8.34 1.19 -3.62
N ALA A 104 -9.36 0.39 -3.30
CA ALA A 104 -10.65 0.88 -2.84
C ALA A 104 -10.53 1.66 -1.53
N THR A 105 -9.69 1.17 -0.59
CA THR A 105 -9.40 1.88 0.66
C THR A 105 -8.79 3.25 0.37
N ALA A 106 -7.82 3.34 -0.54
CA ALA A 106 -7.19 4.59 -0.93
C ALA A 106 -8.21 5.56 -1.54
N ILE A 107 -9.07 5.10 -2.47
CA ILE A 107 -10.09 5.94 -3.11
C ILE A 107 -11.09 6.47 -2.08
N VAL A 108 -11.68 5.59 -1.28
CA VAL A 108 -12.75 5.98 -0.33
C VAL A 108 -12.23 6.91 0.76
N LYS A 109 -11.00 6.70 1.24
CA LYS A 109 -10.40 7.57 2.27
C LYS A 109 -9.64 8.78 1.68
N GLY A 110 -9.63 8.97 0.35
CA GLY A 110 -8.97 10.10 -0.30
C GLY A 110 -7.45 10.11 -0.16
N LEU A 111 -6.81 8.93 -0.23
CA LEU A 111 -5.37 8.73 -0.04
C LEU A 111 -4.68 8.52 -1.39
N THR A 112 -3.39 8.87 -1.46
CA THR A 112 -2.54 8.48 -2.59
C THR A 112 -1.91 7.12 -2.29
N LEU A 113 -2.23 6.11 -3.10
CA LEU A 113 -1.61 4.80 -3.01
C LEU A 113 -0.19 4.86 -3.57
N VAL A 114 0.78 4.33 -2.84
CA VAL A 114 2.15 4.20 -3.30
C VAL A 114 2.43 2.74 -3.57
N SER A 115 2.67 2.40 -4.84
CA SER A 115 2.97 1.04 -5.26
C SER A 115 3.87 1.01 -6.49
N ASN A 116 4.67 -0.05 -6.61
CA ASN A 116 5.39 -0.36 -7.84
C ASN A 116 4.62 -1.32 -8.76
N ASP A 117 3.42 -1.74 -8.37
CA ASP A 117 2.58 -2.58 -9.22
C ASP A 117 1.88 -1.73 -10.29
N ARG A 118 2.17 -2.04 -11.56
CA ARG A 118 1.59 -1.35 -12.71
C ARG A 118 0.16 -1.79 -12.98
N ASP A 119 -0.27 -2.94 -12.46
CA ASP A 119 -1.64 -3.42 -12.65
C ASP A 119 -2.66 -2.52 -11.94
N LEU A 120 -2.24 -1.81 -10.88
CA LEU A 120 -3.05 -0.79 -10.21
C LEU A 120 -3.39 0.41 -11.11
N LEU A 121 -2.63 0.69 -12.18
CA LEU A 121 -2.99 1.72 -13.17
C LEU A 121 -4.29 1.39 -13.90
N ARG A 122 -4.74 0.14 -13.85
CA ARG A 122 -6.02 -0.28 -14.43
C ARG A 122 -7.21 0.19 -13.60
N VAL A 123 -7.02 0.56 -12.33
CA VAL A 123 -8.08 1.03 -11.44
C VAL A 123 -8.37 2.50 -11.72
N LYS A 124 -9.60 2.80 -12.14
CA LYS A 124 -10.04 4.19 -12.38
C LYS A 124 -10.11 4.96 -11.06
N GLU A 125 -9.91 6.28 -11.12
CA GLU A 125 -9.98 7.21 -9.97
C GLU A 125 -8.90 7.04 -8.90
N LEU A 126 -8.03 6.04 -9.02
CA LEU A 126 -6.94 5.79 -8.09
C LEU A 126 -5.82 6.82 -8.26
N SER A 127 -5.55 7.60 -7.20
CA SER A 127 -4.32 8.38 -7.09
C SER A 127 -3.17 7.42 -6.78
N LEU A 128 -2.30 7.17 -7.77
CA LEU A 128 -1.20 6.21 -7.68
C LEU A 128 0.15 6.90 -7.90
N GLU A 129 1.10 6.68 -6.99
CA GLU A 129 2.50 7.07 -7.14
C GLU A 129 3.42 5.85 -7.11
N ASN A 130 4.49 5.88 -7.91
CA ASN A 130 5.57 4.91 -7.85
C ASN A 130 6.84 5.59 -7.34
N TRP A 131 7.38 5.11 -6.22
CA TRP A 131 8.59 5.64 -5.59
C TRP A 131 9.85 4.81 -5.86
N VAL A 132 9.72 3.71 -6.58
CA VAL A 132 10.84 2.83 -6.95
C VAL A 132 11.57 3.35 -8.19
N THR A 133 10.90 4.16 -9.00
CA THR A 133 11.45 4.73 -10.23
C THR A 133 12.03 6.12 -9.97
N ASP A 134 13.28 6.14 -9.52
CA ASP A 134 14.24 7.23 -9.71
C ASP A 134 15.64 6.60 -9.70
N SER A 135 15.95 5.89 -10.78
CA SER A 135 17.32 5.72 -11.26
C SER A 135 17.43 6.66 -12.44
N TYR A 136 18.33 7.65 -12.33
CA TYR A 136 18.67 8.68 -13.32
C TYR A 136 18.44 8.30 -14.79
#